data_AF-A0A924AUX6-F1
#
_entry.id   AF-A0A924AUX6-F1
#
_cell.length_a   1.000
_cell.length_b   1.000
_cell.length_c   1.000
_cell.angle_alpha   90.00
_cell.angle_beta   90.00
_cell.angle_gamma   90.00
#
_symmetry.space_group_name_H-M   'P 1'
#
loop_
_entity.id
_entity.type
_entity.pdbx_description
1 polymer ?
#
loop_
_entity_poly.entity_id
_entity_poly.type
_entity_poly.pdbx_seq_one_letter_code
_entity_poly.pdbx_strand_id
1 'polypeptide(L)' 'LVIGLLNIFIKPLLTVLTIPITVFTLGLFLLVINTLMVMIADYLIDGFHIQGFWFSFLFSLIFSLSNALFETLFFKKARR' A
#
# COMPACT_ATOMS: atom_id res chain seq x y z
N LEU A 1 4.75 -13.73 12.18
CA LEU A 1 4.91 -14.75 11.10
C LEU A 1 3.80 -14.67 10.05
N VAL A 2 2.52 -14.60 10.44
CA VAL A 2 1.37 -14.51 9.51
C VAL A 2 1.43 -13.29 8.58
N ILE A 3 1.65 -12.08 9.12
CA ILE A 3 1.72 -10.83 8.34
C ILE A 3 2.88 -10.84 7.32
N GLY A 4 4.02 -11.44 7.67
CA GLY A 4 5.18 -11.55 6.77
C GLY A 4 4.92 -12.46 5.59
N LEU A 5 4.26 -13.60 5.81
CA LEU A 5 3.84 -14.53 4.76
C LEU A 5 2.83 -13.87 3.82
N LEU A 6 1.88 -13.13 4.40
CA LEU A 6 0.87 -12.39 3.66
C LEU A 6 1.51 -11.39 2.69
N ASN A 7 2.43 -10.55 3.18
CA ASN A 7 3.04 -9.48 2.38
C ASN A 7 3.96 -10.03 1.28
N ILE A 8 4.60 -11.19 1.51
CA ILE A 8 5.49 -11.84 0.54
C ILE A 8 4.71 -12.50 -0.60
N PHE A 9 3.50 -13.01 -0.35
CA PHE A 9 2.70 -13.69 -1.39
C PHE A 9 1.64 -12.80 -2.03
N ILE A 10 0.87 -12.05 -1.23
CA ILE A 10 -0.29 -11.28 -1.73
C ILE A 10 0.13 -10.02 -2.47
N LYS A 11 1.21 -9.38 -2.06
CA LYS A 11 1.71 -8.16 -2.72
C LYS A 11 2.19 -8.41 -4.15
N PRO A 12 3.08 -9.37 -4.41
CA PRO A 12 3.48 -9.67 -5.78
C PRO A 12 2.34 -10.27 -6.59
N LEU A 13 1.45 -11.09 -6.01
CA LEU A 13 0.31 -11.66 -6.73
C LEU A 13 -0.63 -10.58 -7.27
N LEU A 14 -1.04 -9.63 -6.42
CA LEU A 14 -1.87 -8.50 -6.83
C LEU A 14 -1.12 -7.63 -7.85
N THR A 15 0.15 -7.32 -7.60
CA THR A 15 0.94 -6.49 -8.52
C THR A 15 1.03 -7.13 -9.91
N VAL A 16 1.39 -8.40 -10.01
CA VAL A 16 1.55 -9.14 -11.28
C VAL A 16 0.25 -9.19 -12.07
N LEU A 17 -0.88 -9.48 -11.40
CA LEU A 17 -2.20 -9.51 -12.05
C LEU A 17 -2.58 -8.14 -12.62
N THR A 18 -2.11 -7.06 -11.98
CA THR A 18 -2.52 -5.69 -12.29
C THR A 18 -1.55 -4.95 -13.21
N ILE A 19 -0.34 -5.47 -13.48
CA ILE A 19 0.66 -4.86 -14.37
C ILE A 19 0.05 -4.28 -15.66
N PRO A 20 -0.77 -5.01 -16.45
CA PRO A 20 -1.33 -4.44 -17.67
C PRO A 20 -2.19 -3.20 -17.38
N ILE A 21 -3.08 -3.27 -16.39
CA ILE A 21 -3.93 -2.15 -15.97
C ILE A 21 -3.08 -1.00 -15.39
N THR A 22 -2.04 -1.31 -14.62
CA THR A 22 -1.10 -0.31 -14.08
C THR A 22 -0.39 0.44 -15.18
N VAL A 23 0.05 -0.23 -16.25
CA VAL A 23 0.65 0.41 -17.43
C VAL A 23 -0.38 1.26 -18.16
N PHE A 24 -1.60 0.76 -18.35
CA PHE A 24 -2.70 1.51 -18.98
C PHE A 24 -3.12 2.76 -18.19
N THR A 25 -3.01 2.72 -16.86
CA THR A 25 -3.38 3.82 -15.94
C THR A 25 -2.19 4.68 -15.52
N LEU A 26 -1.03 4.52 -16.15
CA LEU A 26 0.22 5.25 -15.83
C LEU A 26 0.63 5.16 -14.35
N GLY A 27 0.32 4.05 -13.68
CA GLY A 27 0.64 3.85 -12.26
C GLY A 27 -0.46 4.31 -11.29
N LEU A 28 -1.55 4.93 -11.74
CA LEU A 28 -2.67 5.30 -10.86
C LEU A 28 -3.30 4.08 -10.16
N PHE A 29 -3.29 2.92 -10.82
CA PHE A 29 -3.79 1.68 -10.22
C PHE A 29 -2.96 1.19 -9.01
N LEU A 30 -1.71 1.64 -8.85
CA LEU A 30 -0.90 1.33 -7.67
C LEU A 30 -1.52 1.88 -6.38
N LEU A 31 -2.21 3.03 -6.44
CA LEU A 31 -2.95 3.59 -5.30
C LEU A 31 -4.10 2.65 -4.87
N VAL A 32 -4.77 2.03 -5.84
CA VAL A 32 -5.83 1.05 -5.59
C VAL A 32 -5.27 -0.20 -4.93
N ILE A 33 -4.12 -0.71 -5.40
CA ILE A 33 -3.45 -1.86 -4.77
C ILE A 33 -3.03 -1.54 -3.33
N ASN A 34 -2.45 -0.35 -3.10
CA ASN A 34 -2.07 0.07 -1.74
C ASN A 34 -3.30 0.18 -0.83
N THR A 35 -4.44 0.65 -1.36
CA THR A 35 -5.71 0.68 -0.63
C THR A 35 -6.23 -0.72 -0.30
N LEU A 36 -6.21 -1.64 -1.28
CA LEU A 36 -6.59 -3.03 -1.07
C LEU A 36 -5.70 -3.69 -0.02
N MET A 37 -4.41 -3.37 0.00
CA MET A 37 -3.50 -3.86 1.02
C MET A 37 -3.83 -3.36 2.43
N VAL A 38 -4.18 -2.08 2.55
CA VAL A 38 -4.62 -1.51 3.83
C VAL A 38 -5.91 -2.18 4.30
N MET A 39 -6.84 -2.46 3.39
CA MET A 39 -8.11 -3.14 3.70
C MET A 39 -7.90 -4.61 4.10
N ILE A 40 -6.97 -5.31 3.45
CA ILE A 40 -6.56 -6.67 3.83
C ILE A 40 -5.86 -6.66 5.18
N ALA A 41 -5.02 -5.65 5.45
CA ALA A 41 -4.32 -5.50 6.72
C ALA A 41 -5.28 -5.24 7.88
N ASP A 42 -6.34 -4.44 7.68
CA ASP A 42 -7.42 -4.25 8.65
C ASP A 42 -8.08 -5.58 9.02
N TYR A 43 -8.43 -6.39 8.02
CA TYR A 43 -9.05 -7.70 8.26
C TYR A 43 -8.12 -8.72 8.94
N LEU A 44 -6.79 -8.60 8.77
CA LEU A 44 -5.82 -9.55 9.32
C LEU A 44 -5.17 -9.12 10.63
N ILE A 45 -5.27 -7.85 11.02
CA ILE A 45 -4.62 -7.31 12.21
C ILE A 45 -5.72 -6.91 13.19
N ASP A 46 -5.96 -7.78 14.18
CA ASP A 46 -6.86 -7.46 15.29
C ASP A 46 -6.37 -6.18 16.00
N GLY A 47 -7.20 -5.13 15.94
CA GLY A 47 -6.90 -3.79 16.48
C GLY A 47 -6.60 -2.70 15.45
N PHE A 48 -6.52 -3.01 14.15
CA PHE A 48 -6.34 -2.02 13.08
C PHE A 48 -7.62 -1.82 12.24
N HIS A 49 -8.67 -1.26 12.85
CA HIS A 49 -9.94 -1.03 12.14
C HIS A 49 -10.02 0.32 11.42
N ILE A 50 -10.24 0.29 10.10
CA ILE A 50 -10.52 1.46 9.27
C ILE A 50 -11.96 1.37 8.76
N GLN A 51 -12.77 2.36 9.09
CA GLN A 51 -14.21 2.31 8.83
C GLN A 51 -14.55 2.53 7.34
N GLY A 52 -14.62 1.44 6.57
CA GLY A 52 -15.19 1.43 5.22
C GLY A 52 -14.25 1.89 4.11
N PHE A 53 -14.60 1.54 2.86
CA PHE A 53 -13.76 1.70 1.67
C PHE A 53 -13.23 3.13 1.45
N TRP A 54 -14.08 4.14 1.61
CA TRP A 54 -13.71 5.54 1.41
C TRP A 54 -12.64 6.02 2.41
N PHE A 55 -12.72 5.57 3.67
CA PHE A 55 -11.70 5.88 4.68
C PHE A 55 -10.41 5.11 4.42
N SER A 56 -10.48 3.84 4.00
CA SER A 56 -9.28 3.06 3.62
C SER A 56 -8.56 3.66 2.41
N PHE A 57 -9.29 4.16 1.41
CA PHE A 57 -8.71 4.82 0.24
C PHE A 57 -8.02 6.14 0.61
N LEU A 58 -8.69 6.98 1.39
CA LEU A 58 -8.12 8.26 1.84
C LEU A 58 -6.92 8.04 2.77
N PHE A 59 -7.00 7.05 3.66
CA PHE A 59 -5.88 6.63 4.51
C PHE A 59 -4.69 6.18 3.67
N SER A 60 -4.89 5.32 2.67
CA SER A 60 -3.82 4.86 1.79
C SER A 60 -3.18 6.02 1.00
N LEU A 61 -3.97 7.00 0.57
CA LEU A 61 -3.47 8.17 -0.14
C LEU A 61 -2.56 9.02 0.77
N ILE A 62 -3.03 9.35 1.98
CA ILE A 62 -2.27 10.11 2.97
C ILE A 62 -1.04 9.32 3.42
N PHE A 63 -1.19 8.03 3.70
CA PHE A 63 -0.10 7.15 4.10
C PHE A 63 0.98 7.06 3.02
N SER A 64 0.60 6.90 1.76
CA SER A 64 1.55 6.91 0.63
C SER A 64 2.31 8.23 0.55
N LEU A 65 1.63 9.36 0.76
CA LEU A 65 2.26 10.68 0.72
C LEU A 65 3.19 10.90 1.91
N SER A 66 2.77 10.53 3.12
CA SER A 66 3.61 10.54 4.31
C SER A 66 4.84 9.67 4.10
N ASN A 67 4.68 8.45 3.61
CA ASN A 67 5.79 7.53 3.38
C ASN A 67 6.78 8.08 2.35
N ALA A 68 6.29 8.71 1.27
CA ALA A 68 7.15 9.39 0.30
C ALA A 68 7.94 10.55 0.92
N LEU A 69 7.31 11.35 1.79
CA LEU A 69 7.99 12.44 2.52
C LEU A 69 9.04 11.90 3.50
N PHE A 70 8.70 10.85 4.25
CA PHE A 70 9.63 10.16 5.15
C PHE A 70 10.83 9.61 4.37
N GLU A 71 10.58 8.89 3.27
CA GLU A 71 11.64 8.35 2.43
C GLU A 71 12.53 9.48 1.90
N THR A 72 11.95 10.57 1.40
CA THR A 72 12.72 11.70 0.87
C THR A 72 13.54 12.42 1.95
N LEU A 73 13.04 12.56 3.18
CA LEU A 73 13.75 13.22 4.28
C LEU A 73 14.84 12.34 4.90
N PHE A 74 14.54 11.05 5.13
CA PHE A 74 15.46 10.11 5.78
C PHE A 74 16.49 9.54 4.80
N PHE A 75 16.12 9.16 3.57
CA PHE A 75 17.10 8.68 2.58
C PHE A 75 18.01 9.80 2.06
N LYS A 76 17.58 11.07 2.08
CA LYS A 76 18.47 12.20 1.76
C LYS A 76 19.59 12.38 2.81
N LYS A 77 19.39 11.91 4.05
CA LYS A 77 20.41 11.95 5.11
C LYS A 77 21.39 10.75 5.04
N ALA A 78 20.97 9.61 4.52
CA ALA A 78 21.81 8.41 4.39
C ALA A 78 22.77 8.42 3.19
N ARG A 79 22.73 9.46 2.34
CA ARG A 79 23.59 9.60 1.15
C ARG A 79 24.58 10.79 1.25
N ARG A 80 24.81 11.32 2.46
CA ARG A 80 25.87 12.31 2.75
C ARG A 80 26.83 11.77 3.80
#